data_AF-A0A8T1TXB6-F1
#
_entry.id   AF-A0A8T1TXB6-F1
#
_cell.length_a   1.000
_cell.length_b   1.000
_cell.length_c   1.000
_cell.angle_alpha   90.00
_cell.angle_beta   90.00
_cell.angle_gamma   90.00
#
_symmetry.space_group_name_H-M   'P 1'
#
loop_
_entity.id
_entity.type
_entity.pdbx_description
1 polymer ?
#
loop_
_entity_poly.entity_id
_entity_poly.type
_entity_poly.pdbx_seq_one_letter_code
_entity_poly.pdbx_strand_id
1 'polypeptide(L)' 'MKRLRTINQAAKLSADDEEMAEEMPSPATNRKLKALLGQLADTQSVAMKLQCEELNLLGACDLLNGLLEVMSSFGDYL' A
#
# COMPACT_ATOMS: atom_id res chain seq x y z
N MET A 1 25.26 37.19 21.35
CA MET A 1 25.12 35.73 21.59
C MET A 1 23.82 35.10 21.09
N LYS A 2 22.65 35.78 21.06
CA LYS A 2 21.37 35.17 20.62
C LYS A 2 21.29 34.81 19.12
N ARG A 3 21.83 35.65 18.20
CA ARG A 3 21.79 35.41 16.74
C ARG A 3 22.54 34.14 16.29
N LEU A 4 23.67 33.83 16.91
CA LEU A 4 24.46 32.61 16.60
C LEU A 4 23.69 31.33 16.96
N ARG A 5 22.90 31.36 18.04
CA ARG A 5 22.10 30.21 18.48
C ARG A 5 20.95 29.91 17.52
N THR A 6 20.32 30.95 16.96
CA THR A 6 19.24 30.80 15.97
C THR A 6 19.75 30.31 14.61
N ILE A 7 20.92 30.78 14.17
CA ILE A 7 21.55 30.30 12.91
C ILE A 7 21.93 28.83 13.01
N ASN A 8 22.50 28.39 14.15
CA ASN A 8 22.82 26.98 14.38
C ASN A 8 21.58 26.09 14.51
N GLN A 9 20.44 26.62 14.96
CA GLN A 9 19.17 25.86 14.98
C GLN A 9 18.58 25.71 13.57
N ALA A 10 18.58 26.78 12.76
CA ALA A 10 18.11 26.71 11.38
C ALA A 10 18.99 25.80 10.50
N ALA A 11 20.32 25.84 10.70
CA ALA A 11 21.25 24.96 9.98
C ALA A 11 21.07 23.48 10.36
N LYS A 12 20.67 23.18 11.60
CA LYS A 12 20.44 21.82 12.06
C LYS A 12 19.13 21.21 11.52
N LEU A 13 18.07 22.03 11.45
CA LEU A 13 16.82 21.64 10.77
C LEU A 13 17.03 21.39 9.26
N SER A 14 17.86 22.22 8.60
CA SER A 14 18.18 22.05 7.18
C SER A 14 19.00 20.80 6.88
N ALA A 15 19.84 20.34 7.81
CA ALA A 15 20.63 19.12 7.65
C ALA A 15 19.78 17.86 7.91
N ASP A 16 18.90 17.91 8.92
CA ASP A 16 17.92 16.85 9.19
C ASP A 16 16.94 16.69 8.00
N ASP A 17 16.53 17.78 7.34
CA ASP A 17 15.67 17.73 6.15
C ASP A 17 16.36 17.09 4.92
N GLU A 18 17.68 17.24 4.79
CA GLU A 18 18.46 16.66 3.68
C GLU A 18 18.71 15.16 3.90
N GLU A 19 18.97 14.74 5.14
CA GLU A 19 19.03 13.32 5.55
C GLU A 19 17.66 12.64 5.42
N MET A 20 16.58 13.34 5.78
CA MET A 20 15.20 12.84 5.64
C MET A 20 14.74 12.77 4.18
N ALA A 21 15.31 13.58 3.28
CA ALA A 21 15.03 13.51 1.85
C ALA A 21 15.62 12.25 1.19
N GLU A 22 16.74 11.73 1.70
CA GLU A 22 17.31 10.46 1.24
C GLU A 22 16.47 9.24 1.69
N GLU A 23 15.79 9.33 2.84
CA GLU A 23 14.87 8.28 3.32
C GLU A 23 13.48 8.33 2.68
N MET A 24 13.11 9.46 2.08
CA MET A 24 11.81 9.62 1.45
C MET A 24 11.70 8.77 0.17
N PRO A 25 10.75 7.82 0.09
CA PRO A 25 10.57 7.04 -1.12
C PRO A 25 10.24 7.98 -2.28
N SER A 26 10.92 7.78 -3.41
CA SER A 26 10.70 8.61 -4.60
C SER A 26 9.19 8.73 -4.91
N PRO A 27 8.72 9.84 -5.52
CA PRO A 27 7.31 9.97 -5.87
C PRO A 27 6.77 8.82 -6.73
N ALA A 28 7.63 8.15 -7.50
CA ALA A 28 7.28 6.94 -8.24
C ALA A 28 7.13 5.72 -7.33
N THR A 29 8.05 5.53 -6.37
CA THR A 29 7.98 4.47 -5.36
C THR A 29 6.74 4.63 -4.49
N ASN A 30 6.44 5.85 -4.04
CA ASN A 30 5.26 6.13 -3.22
C ASN A 30 3.95 5.81 -3.99
N ARG A 31 3.89 6.17 -5.29
CA ARG A 31 2.76 5.77 -6.17
C ARG A 31 2.62 4.25 -6.29
N LYS A 32 3.73 3.52 -6.45
CA LYS A 32 3.73 2.05 -6.51
C LYS A 32 3.27 1.43 -5.19
N LEU A 33 3.76 1.92 -4.05
CA LEU A 33 3.36 1.44 -2.72
C LEU A 33 1.87 1.68 -2.45
N LYS A 34 1.32 2.82 -2.86
CA LYS A 34 -0.13 3.09 -2.76
C LYS A 34 -0.97 2.16 -3.63
N ALA A 35 -0.50 1.89 -4.85
CA ALA A 35 -1.17 0.92 -5.74
C ALA A 35 -1.15 -0.50 -5.14
N LEU A 36 0.01 -0.94 -4.64
CA LEU A 36 0.16 -2.22 -3.96
C LEU A 36 -0.71 -2.32 -2.70
N LEU A 37 -0.82 -1.24 -1.91
CA LEU A 37 -1.69 -1.20 -0.74
C LEU A 37 -3.17 -1.38 -1.13
N GLY A 38 -3.61 -0.77 -2.23
CA GLY A 38 -4.95 -0.97 -2.78
C GLY A 38 -5.19 -2.43 -3.19
N GLN A 39 -4.27 -3.00 -3.98
CA GLN A 39 -4.35 -4.40 -4.40
C GLN A 39 -4.33 -5.38 -3.22
N LEU A 40 -3.56 -5.09 -2.17
CA LEU A 40 -3.48 -5.90 -0.97
C LEU A 40 -4.77 -5.84 -0.14
N ALA A 41 -5.41 -4.67 -0.07
CA ALA A 41 -6.71 -4.51 0.59
C ALA A 41 -7.80 -5.33 -0.12
N ASP A 42 -7.80 -5.37 -1.45
CA ASP A 42 -8.73 -6.19 -2.23
C ASP A 42 -8.51 -7.69 -1.95
N THR A 43 -7.24 -8.11 -1.90
CA THR A 43 -6.85 -9.51 -1.62
C THR A 43 -7.23 -9.92 -0.18
N GLN A 44 -7.02 -9.05 0.80
CA GLN A 44 -7.40 -9.31 2.20
C GLN A 44 -8.92 -9.41 2.35
N SER A 45 -9.69 -8.53 1.70
CA SER A 45 -11.16 -8.56 1.73
C SER A 45 -11.71 -9.88 1.19
N VAL A 46 -11.16 -10.36 0.06
CA VAL A 46 -11.50 -11.65 -0.52
C VAL A 46 -11.13 -12.80 0.42
N ALA A 47 -9.93 -12.77 1.01
CA ALA A 47 -9.50 -13.78 1.96
C ALA A 47 -10.40 -13.84 3.21
N MET A 48 -10.79 -12.67 3.75
CA MET A 48 -11.70 -12.59 4.89
C MET A 48 -13.10 -13.13 4.55
N LYS A 49 -13.61 -12.83 3.34
CA LYS A 49 -14.88 -13.40 2.89
C LYS A 49 -14.82 -14.92 2.76
N LEU A 50 -13.74 -15.46 2.19
CA LEU A 50 -13.52 -16.90 2.06
C LEU A 50 -13.40 -17.64 3.39
N GLN A 51 -12.92 -16.96 4.43
CA GLN A 51 -12.77 -17.51 5.79
C GLN A 51 -14.03 -17.33 6.65
N CYS A 52 -15.09 -16.69 6.15
CA CYS A 52 -16.31 -16.47 6.91
C CYS A 52 -17.08 -17.79 7.10
N GLU A 53 -17.43 -18.13 8.34
CA GLU A 53 -18.18 -19.36 8.67
C GLU A 53 -19.57 -19.42 8.02
N GLU A 54 -20.15 -18.26 7.68
CA GLU A 54 -21.44 -18.14 7.01
C GLU A 54 -21.33 -18.27 5.48
N LEU A 55 -20.12 -18.36 4.93
CA LEU A 55 -19.93 -18.51 3.49
C LEU A 55 -20.30 -19.93 3.06
N ASN A 56 -21.43 -20.03 2.35
CA ASN A 56 -21.83 -21.28 1.72
C ASN A 56 -21.09 -21.51 0.38
N LEU A 57 -21.17 -22.74 -0.13
CA LEU A 57 -20.47 -23.16 -1.35
C LEU A 57 -20.85 -22.31 -2.58
N LEU A 58 -22.12 -21.93 -2.72
CA LEU A 58 -22.58 -21.09 -3.83
C LEU A 58 -21.95 -19.69 -3.76
N GLY A 59 -21.95 -19.07 -2.57
CA GLY A 59 -21.31 -17.78 -2.34
C GLY A 59 -19.81 -17.81 -2.58
N ALA A 60 -19.13 -18.92 -2.27
CA ALA A 60 -17.72 -19.11 -2.61
C ALA A 60 -17.51 -19.18 -4.14
N CYS A 61 -18.35 -19.94 -4.85
CA CYS A 61 -18.31 -20.00 -6.32
C CYS A 61 -18.54 -18.64 -6.98
N ASP A 62 -19.52 -17.87 -6.51
CA ASP A 62 -19.82 -16.53 -7.03
C ASP A 62 -18.64 -15.57 -6.79
N LEU A 63 -18.01 -15.63 -5.61
CA LEU A 63 -16.83 -14.83 -5.29
C LEU A 63 -15.66 -15.15 -6.22
N LEU A 64 -15.40 -16.43 -6.48
CA LEU A 64 -14.33 -16.90 -7.36
C LEU A 64 -14.59 -16.56 -8.83
N ASN A 65 -15.84 -16.69 -9.30
CA ASN A 65 -16.22 -16.26 -10.65
C ASN A 65 -16.05 -14.75 -10.84
N GLY A 66 -16.46 -13.94 -9.86
CA GLY A 66 -16.22 -12.49 -9.90
C GLY A 66 -14.73 -12.12 -9.97
N LEU A 67 -13.86 -12.90 -9.34
CA LEU A 67 -12.41 -12.71 -9.45
C LEU A 67 -11.87 -13.04 -10.85
N LEU A 68 -12.37 -14.11 -11.47
CA LEU A 68 -12.01 -14.49 -12.83
C LEU A 68 -12.48 -13.45 -13.86
N GLU A 69 -13.64 -12.84 -13.65
CA GLU A 69 -14.17 -11.77 -14.50
C GLU A 69 -13.30 -10.50 -14.44
N VAL A 70 -12.85 -10.11 -13.23
CA VAL A 70 -12.00 -8.93 -13.04
C VAL A 70 -10.58 -9.18 -13.53
N MET A 71 -10.12 -10.42 -13.44
CA MET A 71 -8.72 -10.75 -13.65
C MET A 71 -8.59 -11.96 -14.58
N SER A 72 -8.77 -11.69 -15.88
CA SER A 72 -8.81 -12.70 -16.93
C SER A 72 -7.56 -13.58 -17.01
N SER A 73 -6.41 -13.11 -16.51
CA SER A 73 -5.17 -13.90 -16.42
C SER A 73 -5.26 -15.09 -15.46
N PHE A 74 -6.26 -15.14 -14.57
CA PHE A 74 -6.49 -16.31 -13.72
C PHE A 74 -7.11 -17.48 -14.49
N GLY A 75 -7.72 -17.25 -15.66
CA GLY A 75 -8.25 -18.30 -16.51
C GLY A 75 -7.18 -19.29 -16.98
N ASP A 76 -5.92 -18.85 -17.08
CA ASP A 76 -4.79 -19.71 -17.46
C ASP A 76 -4.40 -20.73 -16.37
N TYR A 77 -4.95 -20.61 -15.15
CA TYR A 77 -4.69 -21.49 -14.00
C TYR A 77 -5.80 -22.52 -13.73
N LEU A 78 -6.86 -22.52 -14.54
CA LEU A 78 -7.96 -23.50 -14.51
C LEU A 78 -7.76 -24.58 -15.58
#